data_AF-W6L409-F1
#
_entry.id   AF-W6L409-F1
#
_cell.length_a   1.000
_cell.length_b   1.000
_cell.length_c   1.000
_cell.angle_alpha   90.00
_cell.angle_beta   90.00
_cell.angle_gamma   90.00
#
_symmetry.space_group_name_H-M   'P 1'
#
loop_
_entity.id
_entity.type
_entity.pdbx_description
1 polymer ?
#
loop_
_entity_poly.entity_id
_entity_poly.type
_entity_poly.pdbx_seq_one_letter_code
_entity_poly.pdbx_strand_id
1 'polypeptide(L)'
;MLGNRFYQKFYLQCGRCKGIQRAAQGYRPIPNPILFDSDEHCRSYHNEQRRAKGFIGMRVSCRCDVCHHMHSDWTVLDAQKFIDIKLKMSPEDRHRLLWKTENDGVR
;
A
#
# COMPACT_ATOMS: atom_id res chain seq x y z
N MET A 1 -8.43 2.71 17.58
CA MET A 1 -8.47 2.66 16.09
C MET A 1 -7.31 3.47 15.53
N LEU A 2 -6.70 3.05 14.41
CA LEU A 2 -5.57 3.79 13.82
C LEU A 2 -6.09 4.94 12.95
N GLY A 3 -5.91 6.18 13.40
CA GLY A 3 -6.26 7.39 12.65
C GLY A 3 -5.41 7.57 11.39
N ASN A 4 -5.93 8.24 10.38
CA ASN A 4 -5.15 8.59 9.18
C ASN A 4 -5.70 9.88 8.59
N ARG A 5 -4.99 10.99 8.72
CA ARG A 5 -5.55 12.29 8.34
C ARG A 5 -5.53 12.54 6.83
N PHE A 6 -4.52 12.01 6.15
CA PHE A 6 -4.24 12.33 4.75
C PHE A 6 -4.33 11.11 3.85
N TYR A 7 -4.79 11.32 2.62
CA TYR A 7 -4.78 10.28 1.60
C TYR A 7 -3.33 9.96 1.19
N GLN A 8 -3.02 8.67 1.07
CA GLN A 8 -1.73 8.21 0.57
C GLN A 8 -1.90 7.02 -0.37
N LYS A 9 -1.19 7.06 -1.50
CA LYS A 9 -1.06 5.96 -2.46
C LYS A 9 0.31 5.31 -2.32
N PHE A 10 0.36 3.99 -2.49
CA PHE A 10 1.60 3.23 -2.40
C PHE A 10 1.52 1.98 -3.28
N TYR A 11 2.69 1.41 -3.56
CA TYR A 11 2.84 0.21 -4.38
C TYR A 11 3.28 -0.95 -3.52
N LEU A 12 2.65 -2.10 -3.71
CA LEU A 12 2.93 -3.32 -2.96
C LEU A 12 3.36 -4.41 -3.92
N GLN A 13 4.53 -4.98 -3.69
CA GLN A 13 4.99 -6.17 -4.37
C GLN A 13 4.74 -7.41 -3.51
N CYS A 14 4.05 -8.38 -4.08
CA CYS A 14 3.76 -9.65 -3.44
C CYS A 14 5.03 -10.49 -3.33
N GLY A 15 5.37 -10.95 -2.13
CA GLY A 15 6.54 -11.81 -1.92
C GLY A 15 6.42 -13.19 -2.58
N ARG A 16 5.18 -13.70 -2.70
CA ARG A 16 4.86 -15.04 -3.23
C ARG A 16 4.89 -15.11 -4.76
N CYS A 17 4.11 -14.27 -5.44
CA CYS A 17 3.94 -14.33 -6.91
C CYS A 17 4.62 -13.18 -7.66
N LYS A 18 5.31 -12.27 -6.95
CA LYS A 18 5.99 -11.08 -7.49
C LYS A 18 5.09 -10.05 -8.19
N GLY A 19 3.78 -10.26 -8.23
CA GLY A 19 2.80 -9.29 -8.72
C GLY A 19 2.84 -7.99 -7.93
N ILE A 20 2.65 -6.86 -8.62
CA ILE A 20 2.64 -5.53 -8.03
C ILE A 20 1.24 -4.94 -8.15
N GLN A 21 0.66 -4.56 -7.02
CA GLN A 21 -0.62 -3.87 -6.96
C GLN A 21 -0.48 -2.47 -6.36
N ARG A 22 -1.38 -1.58 -6.78
CA ARG A 22 -1.56 -0.27 -6.19
C ARG A 22 -2.50 -0.40 -5.00
N ALA A 23 -2.12 0.20 -3.88
CA ALA A 23 -2.96 0.29 -2.70
C ALA A 23 -3.08 1.75 -2.28
N ALA A 24 -4.15 2.04 -1.54
CA ALA A 24 -4.44 3.37 -1.07
C ALA A 24 -4.94 3.31 0.38
N GLN A 25 -4.59 4.35 1.13
CA GLN A 25 -5.12 4.59 2.45
C GLN A 25 -5.89 5.91 2.42
N GLY A 26 -7.19 5.83 2.71
CA GLY A 26 -8.07 6.98 2.81
C GLY A 26 -8.09 7.59 4.21
N TYR A 27 -8.87 8.67 4.36
CA TYR A 27 -9.09 9.33 5.64
C TYR A 27 -9.73 8.37 6.67
N ARG A 28 -9.23 8.41 7.90
CA ARG A 28 -9.87 7.83 9.08
C ARG A 28 -9.80 8.86 10.21
N PRO A 29 -10.91 9.12 10.91
CA PRO A 29 -10.94 10.13 11.96
C PRO A 29 -9.96 9.78 13.09
N ILE A 30 -9.52 10.82 13.80
CA ILE A 30 -8.76 10.67 15.04
C ILE A 30 -9.62 10.02 16.13
N PRO A 31 -9.01 9.44 17.18
CA PRO A 31 -9.74 9.05 18.37
C PRO A 31 -10.54 10.22 18.95
N ASN A 32 -11.65 9.94 19.63
CA ASN A 32 -12.58 10.96 20.09
C ASN A 32 -11.88 11.94 21.07
N PRO A 33 -11.72 13.23 20.73
CA PRO A 33 -11.03 14.17 21.58
C PRO A 33 -11.84 14.58 22.83
N ILE A 34 -13.17 14.37 22.85
CA ILE A 34 -14.03 14.69 23.99
C ILE A 34 -13.84 13.67 25.12
N LEU A 35 -13.83 12.38 24.77
CA LEU A 35 -13.49 11.29 25.68
C LEU A 35 -11.99 11.01 25.57
N PHE A 36 -11.21 11.94 26.10
CA PHE A 36 -9.76 12.00 25.84
C PHE A 36 -9.00 10.80 26.43
N ASP A 37 -8.29 10.09 25.56
CA ASP A 37 -7.30 9.06 25.91
C ASP A 37 -5.92 9.46 25.34
N SER A 38 -5.03 9.94 26.22
CA SER A 38 -3.70 10.37 25.81
C SER A 38 -2.87 9.27 25.14
N ASP A 39 -2.99 8.02 25.60
CA ASP A 39 -2.20 6.90 25.09
C ASP A 39 -2.68 6.49 23.69
N GLU A 40 -4.00 6.49 23.46
CA GLU A 40 -4.54 6.25 22.11
C GLU A 40 -4.12 7.36 21.13
N HIS A 41 -4.22 8.63 21.53
CA HIS A 41 -3.84 9.77 20.69
C HIS A 41 -2.35 9.74 20.33
N CYS A 42 -1.46 9.57 21.31
CA CYS A 42 0.00 9.52 21.08
C CYS A 42 0.40 8.33 20.20
N ARG A 43 -0.15 7.13 20.46
CA ARG A 43 0.14 5.96 19.61
C ARG A 43 -0.43 6.14 18.21
N SER A 44 -1.60 6.74 18.05
CA SER A 44 -2.18 7.04 16.74
C SER A 44 -1.27 7.96 15.93
N TYR A 45 -0.77 9.04 16.55
CA TYR A 45 0.17 9.98 15.93
C TYR A 45 1.46 9.30 15.47
N HIS A 46 2.14 8.54 16.33
CA HIS A 46 3.38 7.86 15.94
C HIS A 46 3.16 6.80 14.85
N ASN A 47 2.03 6.09 14.90
CA ASN A 47 1.64 5.16 13.85
C ASN A 47 1.37 5.86 12.51
N GLU A 48 0.78 7.05 12.54
CA GLU A 48 0.54 7.86 11.34
C GLU A 48 1.85 8.27 10.68
N GLN A 49 2.83 8.73 11.46
CA GLN A 49 4.18 9.03 10.96
C GLN A 49 4.85 7.81 10.31
N ARG A 50 4.70 6.62 10.91
CA ARG A 50 5.23 5.37 10.34
C ARG A 50 4.58 4.99 9.00
N ARG A 51 3.26 5.17 8.87
CA ARG A 51 2.54 4.92 7.61
C ARG A 51 2.95 5.91 6.53
N ALA A 52 2.99 7.20 6.87
CA ALA A 52 3.45 8.27 5.98
C ALA A 52 4.85 7.96 5.43
N LYS A 53 5.74 7.40 6.26
CA LYS A 53 7.08 6.95 5.90
C LYS A 53 7.13 5.51 5.36
N GLY A 54 6.17 5.16 4.49
CA GLY A 54 6.18 3.88 3.77
C GLY A 54 5.98 2.64 4.65
N PHE A 55 5.17 2.76 5.70
CA PHE A 55 4.86 1.66 6.63
C PHE A 55 6.11 1.10 7.37
N ILE A 56 7.08 1.95 7.69
CA ILE A 56 8.30 1.52 8.39
C ILE A 56 7.98 0.83 9.72
N GLY A 57 8.53 -0.37 9.93
CA GLY A 57 8.27 -1.17 11.12
C GLY A 57 6.82 -1.69 11.23
N MET A 58 6.05 -1.65 10.15
CA MET A 58 4.67 -2.13 10.11
C MET A 58 4.53 -3.30 9.14
N ARG A 59 3.73 -4.30 9.53
CA ARG A 59 3.41 -5.43 8.67
C ARG A 59 2.14 -5.12 7.87
N VAL A 60 2.29 -4.99 6.55
CA VAL A 60 1.15 -4.79 5.64
C VAL A 60 0.45 -6.14 5.43
N SER A 61 -0.88 -6.16 5.52
CA SER A 61 -1.69 -7.34 5.27
C SER A 61 -2.83 -6.98 4.32
N CYS A 62 -2.85 -7.59 3.14
CA CYS A 62 -3.92 -7.40 2.16
C CYS A 62 -4.05 -8.63 1.25
N ARG A 63 -5.15 -8.68 0.51
CA ARG A 63 -5.38 -9.69 -0.53
C ARG A 63 -4.53 -9.34 -1.75
N CYS A 64 -3.85 -10.33 -2.31
CA CYS A 64 -3.13 -10.17 -3.56
C CYS A 64 -4.08 -10.33 -4.75
N ASP A 65 -4.00 -9.40 -5.71
CA ASP A 65 -4.87 -9.43 -6.90
C ASP A 65 -4.48 -10.54 -7.89
N VAL A 66 -3.22 -10.99 -7.86
CA VAL A 66 -2.71 -12.03 -8.78
C VAL A 66 -2.91 -13.44 -8.22
N CYS A 67 -2.52 -13.69 -6.96
CA CYS A 67 -2.68 -15.02 -6.35
C CYS A 67 -4.02 -15.18 -5.60
N HIS A 68 -4.82 -14.11 -5.48
CA HIS A 68 -6.14 -14.09 -4.85
C HIS A 68 -6.21 -14.45 -3.34
N HIS A 69 -5.08 -14.64 -2.67
CA HIS A 69 -5.01 -14.96 -1.24
C HIS A 69 -4.73 -13.75 -0.35
N MET A 70 -5.26 -13.77 0.87
CA MET A 70 -4.91 -12.84 1.94
C MET A 70 -3.59 -13.25 2.58
N HIS A 71 -2.60 -12.36 2.58
CA HIS A 71 -1.34 -12.58 3.28
C HIS A 71 -0.65 -11.27 3.64
N SER A 72 0.46 -11.40 4.36
CA SER A 72 1.26 -10.28 4.86
C SER A 72 2.70 -10.27 4.34
N ASP A 73 2.96 -11.11 3.34
CA ASP A 73 4.23 -11.16 2.60
C ASP A 73 4.23 -10.09 1.50
N TRP A 74 4.44 -8.85 1.92
CA TRP A 74 4.38 -7.66 1.08
C TRP A 74 5.64 -6.81 1.25
N THR A 75 6.21 -6.39 0.13
CA THR A 75 7.24 -5.36 0.10
C THR A 75 6.61 -4.05 -0.36
N VAL A 76 6.67 -3.01 0.47
CA VAL A 76 6.25 -1.66 0.09
C VAL A 76 7.32 -1.07 -0.81
N LEU A 77 6.94 -0.69 -2.03
CA LEU A 77 7.81 -0.02 -2.97
C LEU A 77 7.55 1.49 -2.90
N ASP A 78 8.64 2.26 -2.81
CA ASP A 78 8.57 3.67 -3.16
C ASP A 78 8.31 3.85 -4.66
N ALA A 79 7.91 5.06 -5.06
CA ALA A 79 7.52 5.33 -6.44
C ALA A 79 8.66 5.10 -7.44
N GLN A 80 9.90 5.41 -7.06
CA GLN A 80 11.05 5.27 -7.95
C GLN A 80 11.39 3.79 -8.17
N LYS A 81 11.45 2.98 -7.11
CA LYS A 81 11.64 1.52 -7.22
C LYS A 81 10.56 0.87 -8.07
N PHE A 82 9.31 1.32 -7.94
CA PHE A 82 8.24 0.84 -8.80
C PHE A 82 8.50 1.18 -10.28
N ILE A 83 8.89 2.41 -10.59
CA ILE A 83 9.21 2.84 -11.96
C ILE A 83 10.37 2.00 -12.52
N ASP A 84 11.43 1.81 -11.74
CA ASP A 84 12.61 1.04 -12.15
C ASP A 84 12.27 -0.42 -12.46
N ILE A 85 11.42 -1.05 -11.64
CA ILE A 85 10.93 -2.41 -11.88
C ILE A 85 10.04 -2.45 -13.12
N LYS A 86 9.06 -1.53 -13.22
CA LYS A 86 8.11 -1.48 -14.34
C LYS A 86 8.81 -1.30 -15.69
N LEU A 87 9.82 -0.43 -15.75
CA LEU A 87 10.55 -0.14 -16.97
C LEU A 87 11.36 -1.34 -17.47
N LYS A 88 11.85 -2.20 -16.57
CA LYS A 88 12.59 -3.43 -16.89
C LYS A 88 11.71 -4.62 -17.25
N MET A 89 10.41 -4.58 -16.96
CA MET A 89 9.48 -5.67 -17.30
C MET A 89 9.17 -5.71 -18.79
N SER A 90 9.07 -6.92 -19.35
CA SER A 90 8.55 -7.14 -20.70
C SER A 90 7.05 -6.76 -20.78
N PRO A 91 6.50 -6.50 -21.97
CA PRO A 91 5.08 -6.25 -22.14
C PRO A 91 4.18 -7.36 -21.57
N GLU A 92 4.56 -8.62 -21.77
CA GLU A 92 3.82 -9.80 -21.28
C GLU A 92 3.82 -9.85 -19.76
N ASP A 93 4.98 -9.58 -19.14
CA ASP A 93 5.10 -9.51 -17.69
C ASP A 93 4.33 -8.34 -17.10
N ARG A 94 4.28 -7.19 -17.78
CA ARG A 94 3.45 -6.06 -17.36
C ARG A 94 1.98 -6.44 -17.32
N HIS A 95 1.48 -7.14 -18.34
CA HIS A 95 0.09 -7.58 -18.39
C HIS A 95 -0.25 -8.60 -17.30
N ARG A 96 0.69 -9.49 -16.96
CA ARG A 96 0.51 -10.55 -15.96
C ARG A 96 0.67 -10.06 -14.51
N LEU A 97 1.65 -9.20 -14.25
CA LEU A 97 2.11 -8.86 -12.90
C LEU A 97 1.63 -7.51 -12.40
N LEU A 98 1.20 -6.60 -13.29
CA LEU A 98 0.66 -5.30 -12.91
C LEU A 98 -0.88 -5.31 -12.98
N TRP A 99 -1.49 -4.26 -12.44
CA TRP A 99 -2.92 -4.04 -12.63
C TRP A 99 -3.22 -3.79 -14.11
N LYS A 100 -4.40 -4.24 -14.56
CA LYS A 100 -4.88 -3.95 -15.91
C LYS A 100 -4.94 -2.44 -16.13
N THR A 101 -4.28 -1.96 -17.18
CA THR A 101 -4.39 -0.59 -17.66
C THR A 101 -5.33 -0.56 -18.85
N GLU A 102 -6.30 0.36 -18.86
CA GLU A 102 -7.25 0.54 -19.97
C GLU A 102 -6.57 0.93 -21.30
N ASN A 103 -5.28 1.26 -21.28
CA ASN A 103 -4.47 1.55 -22.47
C ASN A 103 -4.06 0.30 -23.28
N ASP A 104 -4.40 -0.92 -22.82
CA ASP A 104 -4.22 -2.15 -23.61
C ASP A 104 -5.32 -2.32 -24.69
N GLY A 105 -6.21 -1.33 -24.83
CA GLY A 105 -7.39 -1.35 -25.71
C GLY A 105 -7.55 -0.16 -26.66
N VAL A 106 -6.53 0.69 -26.87
CA VAL A 106 -6.55 1.64 -28.00
C VAL A 106 -5.95 0.92 -29.22
N ARG A 107 -6.82 0.23 -29.95
CA ARG A 107 -6.64 -0.05 -31.38
C ARG A 107 -7.19 1.11 -32.19
#